data_AF-A0A7R9W7W6-F1
#
_entry.id   AF-A0A7R9W7W6-F1
#
_cell.length_a   1.000
_cell.length_b   1.000
_cell.length_c   1.000
_cell.angle_alpha   90.00
_cell.angle_beta   90.00
_cell.angle_gamma   90.00
#
_symmetry.space_group_name_H-M   'P 1'
#
loop_
_entity.id
_entity.type
_entity.pdbx_description
1 polymer ?
#
loop_
_entity_poly.entity_id
_entity_poly.type
_entity_poly.pdbx_seq_one_letter_code
_entity_poly.pdbx_strand_id
1 'polypeptide(L)'
;DTAIAALPLTLFNSIVYSCWIAGLPAGCGKEGQEQVCIRGENASIYRWAFYHAFVWSNFVFLSACMCLVYRAVLKTERRTERYRYVQEGQNRRKRRKSREVAFQALLYVFAYYGTWIWNPINYIYIEFNGRPYFPTYLMQTCINPMSGFFNSIIYLRPKYKKFRKKYPEKSLCQILRMLFSNSPVGRAS
;
A
#
# COMPACT_ATOMS: atom_id res chain seq x y z
N ASP A 1 12.06 -11.40 5.19
CA ASP A 1 13.46 -10.99 4.99
C ASP A 1 14.14 -10.46 6.25
N THR A 2 13.57 -9.49 6.96
CA THR A 2 14.11 -9.04 8.26
C THR A 2 14.25 -10.17 9.29
N ALA A 3 13.29 -11.12 9.30
CA ALA A 3 13.32 -12.29 10.18
C ALA A 3 14.57 -13.17 10.01
N ILE A 4 15.05 -13.34 8.77
CA ILE A 4 16.17 -14.23 8.44
C ILE A 4 17.50 -13.57 8.83
N ALA A 5 17.64 -12.27 8.56
CA ALA A 5 18.85 -11.51 8.92
C ALA A 5 18.99 -11.30 10.44
N ALA A 6 17.88 -11.15 11.16
CA ALA A 6 17.90 -10.88 12.60
C ALA A 6 17.95 -12.15 13.48
N LEU A 7 17.74 -13.34 12.91
CA LEU A 7 17.91 -14.62 13.61
C LEU A 7 19.36 -14.87 14.07
N PRO A 8 20.39 -14.83 13.18
CA PRO A 8 21.78 -15.08 13.58
C PRO A 8 22.34 -13.95 14.43
N LEU A 9 21.87 -12.71 14.23
CA LEU A 9 22.30 -11.55 15.01
C LEU A 9 21.64 -11.50 16.40
N THR A 10 20.72 -12.42 16.70
CA THR A 10 19.97 -12.46 17.95
C THR A 10 19.33 -11.10 18.25
N LEU A 11 18.67 -10.46 17.28
CA LEU A 11 18.15 -9.09 17.47
C LEU A 11 16.69 -9.00 17.91
N PHE A 12 15.95 -10.11 17.82
CA PHE A 12 14.53 -10.16 18.15
C PHE A 12 14.29 -10.27 19.65
N ASN A 13 13.52 -9.32 20.18
CA ASN A 13 13.06 -9.29 21.56
C ASN A 13 11.54 -8.98 21.61
N SER A 14 10.90 -9.41 22.70
CA SER A 14 9.47 -9.17 22.91
C SER A 14 9.21 -7.69 23.19
N ILE A 15 8.26 -7.10 22.46
CA ILE A 15 7.75 -5.75 22.66
C ILE A 15 6.23 -5.79 22.88
N VAL A 16 5.79 -5.78 24.14
CA VAL A 16 4.37 -5.73 24.60
C VAL A 16 3.42 -6.76 23.96
N TYR A 17 3.13 -6.65 22.66
CA TYR A 17 2.21 -7.47 21.87
C TYR A 17 2.86 -8.13 20.63
N SER A 18 4.14 -7.88 20.33
CA SER A 18 4.81 -8.45 19.15
C SER A 18 6.31 -8.70 19.38
N CYS A 19 6.98 -9.36 18.44
CA CYS A 19 8.43 -9.56 18.47
C CYS A 19 9.10 -8.62 17.47
N TRP A 20 10.09 -7.84 17.92
CA TRP A 20 10.73 -6.80 17.10
C TRP A 20 12.23 -6.68 17.36
N ILE A 21 12.92 -5.96 16.47
CA ILE A 21 14.32 -5.59 16.64
C ILE A 21 14.39 -4.52 17.74
N ALA A 22 14.74 -4.93 18.97
CA ALA A 22 14.78 -4.05 20.14
C ALA A 22 15.93 -4.45 21.07
N GLY A 23 16.41 -3.53 21.90
CA GLY A 23 17.37 -3.83 22.95
C GLY A 23 16.70 -4.49 24.17
N LEU A 24 17.46 -5.33 24.90
CA LEU A 24 17.05 -5.91 26.18
C LEU A 24 18.07 -5.54 27.27
N PRO A 25 17.66 -5.01 28.44
CA PRO A 25 16.28 -4.67 28.85
C PRO A 25 15.68 -3.51 28.02
N ALA A 26 14.35 -3.39 28.04
CA ALA A 26 13.64 -2.43 27.20
C ALA A 26 14.12 -1.00 27.45
N GLY A 27 14.63 -0.34 26.40
CA GLY A 27 15.15 1.03 26.47
C GLY A 27 16.66 1.16 26.53
N CYS A 28 17.41 0.07 26.77
CA CYS A 28 18.87 0.09 26.80
C CYS A 28 19.49 0.55 25.46
N GLY A 29 20.71 1.08 25.51
CA GLY A 29 21.44 1.54 24.31
C GLY A 29 21.01 2.92 23.79
N LYS A 30 20.25 3.68 24.59
CA LYS A 30 19.96 5.10 24.35
C LYS A 30 21.00 5.97 25.03
N GLU A 31 21.39 7.05 24.35
CA GLU A 31 22.33 8.05 24.86
C GLU A 31 21.84 8.63 26.19
N GLY A 32 22.65 8.52 27.24
CA GLY A 32 22.31 8.99 28.59
C GLY A 32 21.70 7.96 29.55
N GLN A 33 21.61 6.67 29.18
CA GLN A 33 21.25 5.59 30.10
C GLN A 33 22.46 4.71 30.43
N GLU A 34 22.73 4.50 31.72
CA GLU A 34 23.83 3.67 32.23
C GLU A 34 23.52 2.15 32.16
N GLN A 35 22.33 1.78 31.70
CA GLN A 35 21.91 0.39 31.66
C GLN A 35 22.57 -0.36 30.50
N VAL A 36 23.48 -1.28 30.83
CA VAL A 36 24.14 -2.16 29.87
C VAL A 36 23.12 -3.04 29.15
N CYS A 37 23.13 -3.02 27.81
CA CYS A 37 22.31 -3.93 27.01
C CYS A 37 22.86 -5.36 27.10
N ILE A 38 22.01 -6.31 27.49
CA ILE A 38 22.31 -7.75 27.42
C ILE A 38 22.25 -8.22 25.95
N ARG A 39 21.34 -7.62 25.17
CA ARG A 39 21.07 -8.02 23.79
C ARG A 39 20.64 -6.82 22.95
N GLY A 40 21.10 -6.75 21.70
CA GLY A 40 20.65 -5.74 20.75
C GLY A 40 21.24 -4.35 20.96
N GLU A 41 22.52 -4.26 21.36
CA GLU A 41 23.25 -3.01 21.62
C GLU A 41 23.24 -2.01 20.45
N ASN A 42 22.90 -2.44 19.23
CA ASN A 42 22.73 -1.60 18.04
C ASN A 42 21.35 -1.74 17.37
N ALA A 43 20.32 -2.13 18.13
CA ALA A 43 18.98 -2.38 17.59
C ALA A 43 18.39 -1.19 16.82
N SER A 44 18.75 0.06 17.16
CA SER A 44 18.33 1.24 16.39
C SER A 44 18.87 1.24 14.95
N ILE A 45 20.18 1.02 14.77
CA ILE A 45 20.83 0.99 13.46
C ILE A 45 20.20 -0.10 12.58
N TYR A 46 19.98 -1.29 13.14
CA TYR A 46 19.37 -2.40 12.40
C TYR A 46 17.90 -2.16 12.03
N ARG A 47 17.12 -1.47 12.88
CA ARG A 47 15.75 -1.04 12.55
C ARG A 47 15.75 -0.10 11.35
N TRP A 48 16.66 0.87 11.33
CA TRP A 48 16.80 1.79 10.21
C TRP A 48 17.22 1.07 8.93
N ALA A 49 18.27 0.25 8.99
CA ALA A 49 18.83 -0.43 7.83
C ALA A 49 17.88 -1.49 7.23
N PHE A 50 17.29 -2.35 8.06
CA PHE A 50 16.54 -3.50 7.54
C PHE A 50 15.04 -3.26 7.39
N TYR A 51 14.45 -2.37 8.20
CA TYR A 51 13.03 -2.10 8.12
C TYR A 51 12.74 -0.78 7.41
N HIS A 52 13.23 0.35 7.95
CA HIS A 52 12.87 1.65 7.38
C HIS A 52 13.42 1.83 5.97
N ALA A 53 14.69 1.52 5.73
CA ALA A 53 15.27 1.66 4.39
C ALA A 53 14.52 0.80 3.36
N PHE A 54 14.19 -0.45 3.71
CA PHE A 54 13.43 -1.33 2.84
C PHE A 54 12.02 -0.79 2.55
N VAL A 55 11.28 -0.40 3.60
CA VAL A 55 9.93 0.16 3.46
C VAL A 55 9.94 1.43 2.61
N TRP A 56 10.80 2.40 2.93
CA TRP A 56 10.90 3.65 2.18
C TRP A 56 11.36 3.42 0.73
N SER A 57 12.27 2.48 0.49
CA SER A 57 12.66 2.10 -0.87
C SER A 57 11.47 1.57 -1.68
N ASN A 58 10.55 0.81 -1.06
CA ASN A 58 9.33 0.34 -1.69
C ASN A 58 8.39 1.51 -2.04
N PHE A 59 8.18 2.46 -1.11
CA PHE A 59 7.40 3.67 -1.38
C PHE A 59 7.97 4.46 -2.56
N VAL A 60 9.28 4.70 -2.57
CA VAL A 60 9.98 5.42 -3.65
C VAL A 60 9.86 4.66 -4.97
N PHE A 61 10.09 3.35 -4.98
CA PHE A 61 9.98 2.51 -6.16
C PHE A 61 8.57 2.53 -6.76
N LEU A 62 7.53 2.34 -5.93
CA LEU A 62 6.14 2.39 -6.37
C LEU A 62 5.75 3.76 -6.92
N SER A 63 6.21 4.84 -6.27
CA SER A 63 6.02 6.21 -6.76
C SER A 63 6.68 6.41 -8.12
N ALA A 64 7.95 5.99 -8.27
CA ALA A 64 8.67 6.08 -9.53
C ALA A 64 7.96 5.30 -10.65
N CYS A 65 7.55 4.06 -10.37
CA CYS A 65 6.77 3.24 -11.29
C CYS A 65 5.46 3.94 -11.73
N MET A 66 4.70 4.50 -10.80
CA MET A 66 3.47 5.22 -11.15
C MET A 66 3.72 6.51 -11.91
N CYS A 67 4.77 7.26 -11.58
CA CYS A 67 5.20 8.42 -12.35
C CYS A 67 5.56 8.02 -13.78
N LEU A 68 6.30 6.92 -13.98
CA LEU A 68 6.65 6.42 -15.32
C LEU A 68 5.40 5.99 -16.10
N VAL A 69 4.49 5.24 -15.48
CA VAL A 69 3.21 4.84 -16.09
C VAL A 69 2.39 6.07 -16.49
N TYR A 70 2.27 7.05 -15.60
CA TYR A 70 1.51 8.26 -15.87
C TYR A 70 2.15 9.08 -17.00
N ARG A 71 3.48 9.24 -17.00
CA ARG A 71 4.22 9.90 -18.08
C ARG A 71 4.07 9.17 -19.42
N ALA A 72 4.11 7.83 -19.40
CA ALA A 72 3.92 7.01 -20.60
C ALA A 72 2.50 7.17 -21.16
N VAL A 73 1.49 7.21 -20.30
CA VAL A 73 0.10 7.48 -20.70
C VAL A 73 -0.01 8.88 -21.29
N LEU A 74 0.48 9.92 -20.62
CA LEU A 74 0.46 11.29 -21.13
C LEU A 74 1.19 11.44 -22.47
N LYS A 75 2.35 10.80 -22.63
CA LYS A 75 3.10 10.78 -23.90
C LYS A 75 2.31 10.09 -25.01
N THR A 76 1.64 8.99 -24.69
CA THR A 76 0.75 8.27 -25.62
C THR A 76 -0.42 9.15 -26.04
N GLU A 77 -1.02 9.86 -25.09
CA GLU A 77 -2.12 10.79 -25.35
C GLU A 77 -1.72 11.94 -26.28
N ARG A 78 -0.59 12.62 -25.99
CA ARG A 78 -0.07 13.74 -26.80
C ARG A 78 0.31 13.32 -28.22
N ARG A 79 0.90 12.13 -28.39
CA ARG A 79 1.24 11.60 -29.73
C ARG A 79 -0.01 11.32 -30.55
N THR A 80 -1.03 10.75 -29.90
CA THR A 80 -2.28 10.39 -30.57
C THR A 80 -3.10 11.63 -30.96
N GLU A 81 -3.01 12.72 -30.19
CA GLU A 81 -3.66 14.00 -30.53
C GLU A 81 -3.16 14.60 -31.85
N ARG A 82 -1.91 14.33 -32.26
CA ARG A 82 -1.39 14.80 -33.56
C ARG A 82 -1.96 14.04 -34.75
N TYR A 83 -2.40 12.79 -34.56
CA TYR A 83 -2.97 11.94 -35.62
C TYR A 83 -4.51 11.90 -35.59
N ARG A 84 -5.15 12.94 -35.05
CA ARG A 84 -6.61 13.00 -34.79
C ARG A 84 -7.47 12.81 -36.04
N TYR A 85 -6.93 13.11 -37.22
CA TYR A 85 -7.69 13.16 -38.47
C TYR A 85 -7.87 11.82 -39.20
N VAL A 86 -7.07 10.77 -38.92
CA VAL A 86 -7.05 9.56 -39.77
C VAL A 86 -7.61 8.31 -39.09
N GLN A 87 -7.74 8.27 -37.76
CA GLN A 87 -8.03 7.02 -37.05
C GLN A 87 -8.95 7.21 -35.82
N GLU A 88 -10.16 7.74 -36.04
CA GLU A 88 -11.03 8.20 -34.95
C GLU A 88 -11.69 7.11 -34.09
N GLY A 89 -11.99 5.93 -34.65
CA GLY A 89 -12.77 4.90 -33.94
C GLY A 89 -11.94 4.01 -33.00
N GLN A 90 -10.92 3.33 -33.53
CA GLN A 90 -10.19 2.30 -32.79
C GLN A 90 -9.19 2.87 -31.78
N ASN A 91 -8.50 3.97 -32.11
CA ASN A 91 -7.52 4.59 -31.22
C ASN A 91 -8.16 5.30 -30.02
N ARG A 92 -9.36 5.89 -30.18
CA ARG A 92 -10.11 6.47 -29.05
C ARG A 92 -10.44 5.41 -27.98
N ARG A 93 -10.85 4.21 -28.40
CA ARG A 93 -11.17 3.10 -27.47
C ARG A 93 -9.91 2.58 -26.76
N LYS A 94 -8.78 2.44 -27.46
CA LYS A 94 -7.49 2.07 -26.87
C LYS A 94 -7.00 3.12 -25.85
N ARG A 95 -7.08 4.42 -26.17
CA ARG A 95 -6.70 5.53 -25.25
C ARG A 95 -7.50 5.50 -23.96
N ARG A 96 -8.83 5.40 -24.07
CA ARG A 96 -9.71 5.36 -22.90
C ARG A 96 -9.38 4.17 -22.00
N LYS A 97 -9.12 2.99 -22.59
CA LYS A 97 -8.74 1.79 -21.83
C LYS A 97 -7.39 1.98 -21.11
N SER A 98 -6.38 2.54 -21.77
CA SER A 98 -5.07 2.81 -21.16
C SER A 98 -5.18 3.80 -19.98
N ARG A 99 -5.95 4.88 -20.15
CA ARG A 99 -6.20 5.85 -19.07
C ARG A 99 -6.97 5.24 -17.89
N GLU A 100 -7.96 4.40 -18.17
CA GLU A 100 -8.71 3.69 -17.12
C GLU A 100 -7.81 2.74 -16.32
N VAL A 101 -6.90 2.02 -16.99
CA VAL A 101 -5.91 1.13 -16.33
C VAL A 101 -4.93 1.93 -15.48
N ALA A 102 -4.39 3.04 -16.00
CA ALA A 102 -3.47 3.88 -15.24
C ALA A 102 -4.13 4.49 -14.00
N PHE A 103 -5.39 4.91 -14.12
CA PHE A 103 -6.14 5.41 -12.97
C PHE A 103 -6.41 4.31 -11.94
N GLN A 104 -6.69 3.07 -12.37
CA GLN A 104 -6.81 1.95 -11.44
C GLN A 104 -5.51 1.71 -10.68
N ALA A 105 -4.38 1.71 -11.39
CA ALA A 105 -3.06 1.55 -10.78
C ALA A 105 -2.78 2.65 -9.73
N LEU A 106 -3.12 3.91 -10.04
CA LEU A 106 -3.02 5.02 -9.09
C LEU A 106 -3.89 4.78 -7.84
N LEU A 107 -5.14 4.34 -8.01
CA LEU A 107 -6.00 4.03 -6.87
C LEU A 107 -5.41 2.94 -5.98
N TYR A 108 -4.81 1.90 -6.57
CA TYR A 108 -4.14 0.83 -5.81
C TYR A 108 -2.97 1.37 -4.99
N VAL A 109 -2.16 2.26 -5.57
CA VAL A 109 -1.04 2.88 -4.84
C VAL A 109 -1.53 3.81 -3.74
N PHE A 110 -2.60 4.58 -3.96
CA PHE A 110 -3.20 5.38 -2.90
C PHE A 110 -3.76 4.52 -1.76
N ALA A 111 -4.44 3.41 -2.07
CA ALA A 111 -4.92 2.49 -1.04
C ALA A 111 -3.77 1.85 -0.26
N TYR A 112 -2.69 1.47 -0.95
CA TYR A 112 -1.47 0.98 -0.32
C TYR A 112 -0.86 2.04 0.62
N TYR A 113 -0.67 3.28 0.17
CA TYR A 113 -0.11 4.35 1.01
C TYR A 113 -1.00 4.67 2.21
N GLY A 114 -2.31 4.84 1.99
CA GLY A 114 -3.25 5.16 3.06
C GLY A 114 -3.34 4.07 4.13
N THR A 115 -3.00 2.82 3.80
CA THR A 115 -3.00 1.71 4.77
C THR A 115 -1.64 1.50 5.40
N TRP A 116 -0.56 1.56 4.65
CA TRP A 116 0.76 1.16 5.13
C TRP A 116 1.61 2.27 5.73
N ILE A 117 1.29 3.55 5.49
CA ILE A 117 2.11 4.68 5.95
C ILE A 117 2.12 4.88 7.47
N TRP A 118 1.08 4.40 8.17
CA TRP A 118 0.95 4.58 9.62
C TRP A 118 2.02 3.85 10.42
N ASN A 119 2.43 2.67 9.94
CA ASN A 119 3.49 1.87 10.56
C ASN A 119 4.82 2.64 10.66
N PRO A 120 5.46 3.07 9.55
CA PRO A 120 6.73 3.78 9.63
C PRO A 120 6.61 5.10 10.40
N ILE A 121 5.49 5.81 10.30
CA ILE A 121 5.26 7.04 11.09
C ILE A 121 5.28 6.74 12.59
N ASN A 122 4.55 5.71 13.04
CA ASN A 122 4.47 5.35 14.45
C ASN A 122 5.85 4.90 14.98
N TYR A 123 6.60 4.10 14.22
CA TYR A 123 7.95 3.67 14.61
C TYR A 123 8.94 4.84 14.69
N ILE A 124 8.90 5.76 13.72
CA ILE A 124 9.70 6.98 13.75
C ILE A 124 9.34 7.80 14.99
N TYR A 125 8.04 7.99 15.26
CA TYR A 125 7.58 8.73 16.44
C TYR A 125 8.09 8.11 17.75
N ILE A 126 8.00 6.78 17.89
CA ILE A 126 8.49 6.06 19.08
C ILE A 126 9.99 6.24 19.25
N GLU A 127 10.76 6.25 18.15
CA GLU A 127 12.22 6.42 18.23
C GLU A 127 12.59 7.82 18.75
N PHE A 128 11.92 8.87 18.26
CA PHE A 128 12.21 10.25 18.67
C PHE A 128 11.64 10.62 20.04
N ASN A 129 10.44 10.16 20.39
CA ASN A 129 9.75 10.57 21.62
C ASN A 129 9.84 9.54 22.74
N GLY A 130 10.35 8.34 22.46
CA GLY A 130 10.49 7.24 23.42
C GLY A 130 9.16 6.65 23.91
N ARG A 131 8.00 7.10 23.39
CA ARG A 131 6.67 6.66 23.83
C ARG A 131 5.77 6.37 22.63
N PRO A 132 4.90 5.34 22.72
CA PRO A 132 3.92 5.08 21.68
C PRO A 132 2.85 6.18 21.66
N TYR A 133 2.44 6.61 20.47
CA TYR A 133 1.32 7.54 20.30
C TYR A 133 0.04 6.74 20.04
N PHE A 134 -0.88 6.79 21.00
CA PHE A 134 -2.09 5.98 20.95
C PHE A 134 -2.94 6.22 19.68
N PRO A 135 -3.15 7.46 19.20
CA PRO A 135 -3.95 7.68 17.99
C PRO A 135 -3.38 7.03 16.72
N THR A 136 -2.06 7.07 16.51
CA THR A 136 -1.43 6.38 15.36
C THR A 136 -1.57 4.87 15.47
N TYR A 137 -1.53 4.34 16.69
CA TYR A 137 -1.71 2.93 16.96
C TYR A 137 -3.15 2.45 16.66
N LEU A 138 -4.13 3.25 17.07
CA LEU A 138 -5.54 3.00 16.76
C LEU A 138 -5.79 3.03 15.25
N MET A 139 -5.27 4.05 14.56
CA MET A 139 -5.39 4.18 13.10
C MET A 139 -4.77 2.98 12.38
N GLN A 140 -3.57 2.56 12.78
CA GLN A 140 -2.90 1.39 12.21
C GLN A 140 -3.74 0.12 12.40
N THR A 141 -4.27 -0.10 13.62
CA THR A 141 -5.05 -1.31 13.94
C THR A 141 -6.35 -1.37 13.15
N CYS A 142 -7.00 -0.22 12.93
CA CYS A 142 -8.24 -0.15 12.16
C CYS A 142 -8.00 -0.20 10.64
N ILE A 143 -6.98 0.49 10.12
CA ILE A 143 -6.82 0.72 8.67
C ILE A 143 -6.02 -0.41 8.00
N ASN A 144 -5.02 -1.00 8.65
CA ASN A 144 -4.23 -2.10 8.07
C ASN A 144 -5.08 -3.28 7.56
N PRO A 145 -6.07 -3.82 8.32
CA PRO A 145 -6.92 -4.91 7.84
C PRO A 145 -7.84 -4.48 6.69
N MET A 146 -8.11 -3.17 6.52
CA MET A 146 -8.92 -2.64 5.42
C MET A 146 -8.18 -2.60 4.07
N SER A 147 -6.89 -2.94 4.01
CA SER A 147 -6.12 -3.00 2.77
C SER A 147 -6.77 -3.92 1.72
N GLY A 148 -7.22 -5.11 2.13
CA GLY A 148 -7.95 -6.04 1.26
C GLY A 148 -9.31 -5.48 0.82
N PHE A 149 -10.00 -4.76 1.71
CA PHE A 149 -11.28 -4.12 1.43
C PHE A 149 -11.15 -3.03 0.36
N PHE A 150 -10.18 -2.12 0.48
CA PHE A 150 -9.94 -1.08 -0.53
C PHE A 150 -9.53 -1.69 -1.87
N ASN A 151 -8.66 -2.70 -1.88
CA ASN A 151 -8.27 -3.40 -3.09
C ASN A 151 -9.46 -4.07 -3.80
N SER A 152 -10.40 -4.62 -3.02
CA SER A 152 -11.64 -5.21 -3.55
C SER A 152 -12.54 -4.16 -4.19
N ILE A 153 -12.72 -2.99 -3.56
CA ILE A 153 -13.49 -1.88 -4.13
C ILE A 153 -12.89 -1.42 -5.46
N ILE A 154 -11.56 -1.26 -5.51
CA ILE A 154 -10.86 -0.82 -6.71
C ILE A 154 -11.02 -1.85 -7.85
N TYR A 155 -10.92 -3.13 -7.52
CA TYR A 155 -11.12 -4.23 -8.47
C TYR A 155 -12.54 -4.26 -9.05
N LEU A 156 -13.55 -3.96 -8.24
CA LEU A 156 -14.96 -3.95 -8.67
C LEU A 156 -15.32 -2.74 -9.54
N ARG A 157 -14.61 -1.61 -9.40
CA ARG A 157 -14.87 -0.35 -10.10
C ARG A 157 -15.07 -0.44 -11.62
N PRO A 158 -14.22 -1.12 -12.43
CA PRO A 158 -14.44 -1.24 -13.88
C PRO A 158 -15.73 -2.00 -14.22
N LYS A 159 -16.00 -3.09 -13.49
CA LYS A 159 -17.20 -3.90 -13.69
C LYS A 159 -18.45 -3.08 -13.34
N TYR A 160 -18.42 -2.39 -12.20
CA TYR A 160 -19.49 -1.48 -11.78
C TYR A 160 -19.79 -0.42 -12.84
N LYS A 161 -18.76 0.28 -13.35
CA LYS A 161 -18.95 1.30 -14.41
C LYS A 161 -19.56 0.72 -15.68
N LYS A 162 -19.17 -0.49 -16.08
CA LYS A 162 -19.73 -1.18 -17.26
C LYS A 162 -21.22 -1.50 -17.06
N PHE A 163 -21.60 -2.03 -15.90
CA PHE A 163 -22.99 -2.35 -15.58
C PHE A 163 -23.85 -1.09 -15.42
N ARG A 164 -23.35 -0.06 -14.72
CA ARG A 164 -24.05 1.22 -14.55
C ARG A 164 -24.34 1.91 -15.88
N LYS A 165 -23.46 1.76 -16.88
CA LYS A 165 -23.70 2.27 -18.25
C LYS A 165 -24.77 1.49 -19.00
N LYS A 166 -24.89 0.17 -18.73
CA LYS A 166 -25.88 -0.70 -19.39
C LYS A 166 -27.27 -0.60 -18.75
N TYR A 167 -27.33 -0.33 -17.44
CA TYR A 167 -28.56 -0.24 -16.65
C TYR A 167 -28.56 1.04 -15.80
N PRO A 168 -28.73 2.22 -16.41
CA PRO A 168 -28.72 3.51 -15.69
C PRO A 168 -29.84 3.62 -14.63
N GLU A 169 -30.96 2.94 -14.84
CA GLU A 169 -32.17 2.95 -14.01
C GLU A 169 -32.05 2.14 -12.70
N LYS A 170 -31.07 1.23 -12.60
CA LYS A 170 -30.97 0.30 -11.46
C LYS A 170 -30.19 0.91 -10.30
N SER A 171 -30.62 0.64 -9.07
CA SER A 171 -29.96 1.14 -7.86
C SER A 171 -28.59 0.47 -7.63
N LEU A 172 -27.75 1.08 -6.78
CA LEU A 172 -26.39 0.58 -6.51
C LEU A 172 -26.39 -0.85 -5.96
N CYS A 173 -27.33 -1.17 -5.06
CA CYS A 173 -27.46 -2.52 -4.48
C CYS A 173 -27.86 -3.56 -5.54
N GLN A 174 -28.77 -3.20 -6.46
CA GLN A 174 -29.16 -4.08 -7.57
C GLN A 174 -27.98 -4.34 -8.51
N ILE A 175 -27.17 -3.31 -8.80
CA ILE A 175 -25.96 -3.46 -9.63
C ILE A 175 -24.95 -4.38 -8.96
N LEU A 176 -24.70 -4.21 -7.66
CA LEU A 176 -23.79 -5.08 -6.92
C LEU A 176 -24.31 -6.52 -6.90
N ARG A 177 -25.59 -6.74 -6.60
CA ARG A 177 -26.22 -8.07 -6.63
C ARG A 177 -26.04 -8.75 -7.99
N MET A 178 -26.32 -8.05 -9.09
CA MET A 178 -26.11 -8.60 -10.45
C MET A 178 -24.63 -8.90 -10.75
N LEU A 179 -23.70 -8.13 -10.20
CA LEU A 179 -22.26 -8.30 -10.43
C LEU A 179 -21.73 -9.55 -9.71
N PHE A 180 -22.25 -9.84 -8.51
CA PHE A 180 -21.94 -11.06 -7.77
C PHE A 180 -22.68 -12.29 -8.35
N SER A 181 -23.97 -12.17 -8.70
CA SER A 181 -24.75 -13.28 -9.28
C SER A 181 -24.29 -13.72 -10.69
N ASN A 182 -23.72 -12.80 -11.50
CA ASN A 182 -23.17 -13.14 -12.83
C ASN A 182 -21.69 -13.54 -12.79
N SER A 183 -21.06 -13.57 -11.62
CA SER A 183 -19.70 -14.07 -11.50
C SER A 183 -19.70 -15.60 -11.66
N PRO A 184 -18.85 -16.18 -12.52
CA PRO A 184 -18.86 -17.63 -12.81
C PRO A 184 -18.58 -18.54 -11.60
N VAL A 185 -18.21 -17.95 -10.45
CA VAL A 185 -18.04 -18.63 -9.16
C VAL A 185 -19.35 -19.29 -8.67
N GLY A 186 -20.52 -18.85 -9.13
CA GLY A 186 -21.81 -19.50 -8.83
C GLY A 186 -22.25 -20.57 -9.84
N ARG A 187 -21.41 -20.96 -10.79
CA ARG A 187 -21.72 -22.01 -11.79
C ARG A 187 -20.95 -23.32 -11.57
N ALA A 188 -20.24 -23.40 -10.45
CA ALA A 188 -19.54 -24.59 -9.97
C ALA A 188 -19.96 -24.84 -8.51
N SER A 189 -21.22 -25.20 -8.31
CA SER A 189 -21.76 -25.81 -7.10
C SER A 189 -22.98 -26.62 -7.51
#